data_AF-A0AAW0RJA5-F1
#
_entry.id   AF-A0AAW0RJA5-F1
#
_cell.length_a   1.000
_cell.length_b   1.000
_cell.length_c   1.000
_cell.angle_alpha   90.00
_cell.angle_beta   90.00
_cell.angle_gamma   90.00
#
_symmetry.space_group_name_H-M   'P 1'
#
loop_
_entity.id
_entity.type
_entity.pdbx_description
1 polymer ?
#
loop_
_entity_poly.entity_id
_entity_poly.type
_entity_poly.pdbx_seq_one_letter_code
_entity_poly.pdbx_strand_id
1 'polypeptide(L)'
;MSHSASFPIGTEGARIPAVGFGTFQPDDNPQAGVTEAVLRALEAGYRHIDTAWSYGNGEAERGVGEALRKWNGKREHVFIVTKLANPHHKPTDVEAALELSLENLGLDYGEEMDTLKYT
;
A
#
# COMPACT_ATOMS: atom_id res chain seq x y z
N MET A 1 -7.44 5.76 24.66
CA MET A 1 -6.92 5.67 23.28
C MET A 1 -8.06 5.96 22.32
N SER A 2 -7.96 7.00 21.50
CA SER A 2 -8.94 7.28 20.46
C SER A 2 -8.76 6.23 19.37
N HIS A 3 -9.77 5.41 19.11
CA HIS A 3 -9.77 4.55 17.94
C HIS A 3 -10.03 5.46 16.73
N SER A 4 -9.10 5.49 15.79
CA SER A 4 -9.31 6.17 14.50
C SER A 4 -10.57 5.61 13.85
N ALA A 5 -11.41 6.49 13.29
CA ALA A 5 -12.62 6.07 12.60
C ALA A 5 -12.28 5.10 11.47
N SER A 6 -13.13 4.10 11.25
CA SER A 6 -13.02 3.16 10.12
C SER A 6 -14.39 2.92 9.52
N PHE A 7 -14.42 2.62 8.22
CA PHE A 7 -15.65 2.41 7.46
C PHE A 7 -15.67 1.01 6.84
N PRO A 8 -16.83 0.34 6.79
CA PRO A 8 -16.94 -0.93 6.09
C PRO A 8 -16.71 -0.74 4.59
N ILE A 9 -16.01 -1.69 3.96
CA ILE A 9 -15.79 -1.72 2.51
C ILE A 9 -16.05 -3.12 1.93
N GLY A 10 -16.65 -3.15 0.74
CA GLY A 10 -17.06 -4.39 0.08
C GLY A 10 -18.16 -5.14 0.85
N THR A 11 -18.36 -6.41 0.50
CA THR A 11 -19.41 -7.28 1.09
C THR A 11 -18.89 -8.21 2.19
N GLU A 12 -17.57 -8.26 2.40
CA GLU A 12 -16.89 -9.27 3.23
C GLU A 12 -16.39 -8.72 4.58
N GLY A 13 -17.05 -7.70 5.12
CA GLY A 13 -16.80 -7.25 6.50
C GLY A 13 -15.50 -6.48 6.78
N ALA A 14 -14.61 -6.33 5.80
CA ALA A 14 -13.39 -5.54 5.99
C ALA A 14 -13.69 -4.06 6.24
N ARG A 15 -12.75 -3.41 6.92
CA ARG A 15 -12.87 -2.00 7.31
C ARG A 15 -11.63 -1.22 6.91
N ILE A 16 -11.85 -0.06 6.30
CA ILE A 16 -10.78 0.85 5.92
C ILE A 16 -10.65 1.98 6.96
N PRO A 17 -9.43 2.35 7.39
CA PRO A 17 -9.23 3.55 8.20
C PRO A 17 -9.68 4.80 7.45
N ALA A 18 -10.38 5.70 8.16
CA ALA A 18 -11.02 6.90 7.61
C ALA A 18 -10.04 7.89 6.97
N VAL A 19 -8.79 7.88 7.42
CA VAL A 19 -7.73 8.76 6.91
C VAL A 19 -6.61 7.90 6.33
N GLY A 20 -6.34 8.11 5.04
CA GLY A 20 -5.26 7.48 4.30
C GLY A 20 -4.10 8.44 4.03
N PHE A 21 -2.91 7.87 3.83
CA PHE A 21 -1.69 8.56 3.43
C PHE A 21 -1.30 8.14 2.01
N GLY A 22 -1.35 9.07 1.05
CA GLY A 22 -0.98 8.80 -0.34
C GLY A 22 0.50 9.03 -0.63
N THR A 23 1.09 8.24 -1.52
CA THR A 23 2.54 8.24 -1.80
C THR A 23 2.93 8.78 -3.17
N PHE A 24 2.00 9.30 -3.97
CA PHE A 24 2.32 9.93 -5.26
C PHE A 24 3.20 11.17 -5.07
N GLN A 25 4.21 11.31 -5.94
CA GLN A 25 5.09 12.46 -6.02
C GLN A 25 5.65 12.62 -7.45
N PRO A 26 6.05 13.84 -7.86
CA PRO A 26 6.47 14.12 -9.23
C PRO A 26 7.90 13.66 -9.56
N ASP A 27 8.72 13.26 -8.59
CA ASP A 27 10.12 12.91 -8.89
C ASP A 27 10.23 11.54 -9.57
N ASP A 28 11.22 11.41 -10.45
CA ASP A 28 11.47 10.21 -11.26
C ASP A 28 11.89 8.99 -10.42
N ASN A 29 12.45 9.20 -9.23
CA ASN A 29 12.80 8.14 -8.28
C ASN A 29 12.31 8.45 -6.85
N PRO A 30 11.04 8.15 -6.54
CA PRO A 30 10.41 8.41 -5.24
C PRO A 30 10.98 7.66 -4.04
N GLN A 31 11.72 6.57 -4.24
CA GLN A 31 11.77 5.49 -3.25
C GLN A 31 12.21 5.98 -1.86
N ALA A 32 13.29 6.76 -1.79
CA ALA A 32 13.82 7.28 -0.54
C ALA A 32 12.87 8.28 0.14
N GLY A 33 12.28 9.19 -0.62
CA GLY A 33 11.31 10.17 -0.11
C GLY A 33 10.05 9.50 0.42
N VAL A 34 9.52 8.52 -0.32
CA VAL A 34 8.36 7.72 0.09
C VAL A 34 8.67 6.90 1.34
N THR A 35 9.85 6.30 1.43
CA THR A 35 10.27 5.54 2.62
C THR A 35 10.20 6.39 3.89
N GLU A 36 10.83 7.56 3.87
CA GLU A 36 10.85 8.46 5.02
C GLU A 36 9.44 9.00 5.33
N ALA A 37 8.69 9.42 4.32
CA ALA A 37 7.36 9.97 4.49
C ALA A 37 6.37 8.94 5.09
N VAL A 38 6.39 7.70 4.59
CA VAL A 38 5.53 6.62 5.09
C VAL A 38 5.93 6.23 6.51
N LEU A 39 7.23 6.15 6.82
CA LEU A 39 7.68 5.86 8.18
C LEU A 39 7.16 6.91 9.18
N ARG A 40 7.24 8.20 8.83
CA ARG A 40 6.67 9.29 9.66
C ARG A 40 5.15 9.20 9.76
N ALA A 41 4.45 8.85 8.68
CA ALA A 41 3.00 8.66 8.72
C ALA A 41 2.61 7.53 9.68
N LEU A 42 3.32 6.39 9.64
CA LEU A 42 3.08 5.26 10.54
C LEU A 42 3.35 5.62 12.00
N GLU A 43 4.43 6.36 12.29
CA GLU A 43 4.75 6.92 13.60
C GLU A 43 3.68 7.91 14.11
N ALA A 44 3.13 8.71 13.20
CA ALA A 44 2.04 9.66 13.49
C ALA A 44 0.67 8.98 13.67
N GLY A 45 0.56 7.68 13.46
CA GLY A 45 -0.66 6.91 13.69
C GLY A 45 -1.49 6.61 12.43
N TYR A 46 -1.00 6.92 11.22
CA TYR A 46 -1.66 6.48 9.99
C TYR A 46 -1.62 4.96 9.90
N ARG A 47 -2.73 4.38 9.47
CA ARG A 47 -2.91 2.93 9.29
C ARG A 47 -3.49 2.58 7.93
N HIS A 48 -3.64 3.55 7.03
CA HIS A 48 -4.06 3.35 5.65
C HIS A 48 -3.03 4.03 4.76
N ILE A 49 -2.33 3.25 3.94
CA ILE A 49 -1.30 3.73 3.00
C ILE A 49 -1.78 3.44 1.58
N ASP A 50 -1.81 4.46 0.73
CA ASP A 50 -2.18 4.37 -0.68
C ASP A 50 -0.94 4.55 -1.56
N THR A 51 -0.71 3.59 -2.45
CA THR A 51 0.38 3.60 -3.44
C THR A 51 -0.11 3.07 -4.79
N ALA A 52 0.77 2.97 -5.77
CA ALA A 52 0.49 2.33 -7.06
C ALA A 52 1.81 1.99 -7.77
N TRP A 53 1.81 0.96 -8.60
CA TRP A 53 2.93 0.68 -9.50
C TRP A 53 3.27 1.87 -10.40
N SER A 54 2.25 2.61 -10.87
CA SER A 54 2.47 3.78 -11.74
C SER A 54 3.17 4.95 -11.05
N TYR A 55 3.33 4.92 -9.73
CA TYR A 55 4.04 5.95 -8.97
C TYR A 55 5.54 5.68 -9.03
N GLY A 56 6.16 6.12 -10.13
CA GLY A 56 7.58 5.91 -10.40
C GLY A 56 7.91 4.46 -10.76
N ASN A 57 7.08 3.77 -11.56
CA ASN A 57 7.34 2.39 -12.03
C ASN A 57 7.72 1.41 -10.87
N GLY A 58 6.93 1.44 -9.81
CA GLY A 58 7.07 0.62 -8.61
C GLY A 58 8.01 1.20 -7.55
N GLU A 59 8.69 2.33 -7.79
CA GLU A 59 9.58 2.92 -6.79
C GLU A 59 8.85 3.38 -5.52
N ALA A 60 7.62 3.91 -5.65
CA ALA A 60 6.83 4.25 -4.48
C ALA A 60 6.42 2.99 -3.68
N GLU A 61 6.08 1.88 -4.36
CA GLU A 61 5.80 0.59 -3.70
C GLU A 61 7.04 0.07 -2.96
N ARG A 62 8.22 0.12 -3.60
CA ARG A 62 9.50 -0.22 -2.95
C ARG A 62 9.77 0.65 -1.72
N GLY A 63 9.42 1.93 -1.78
CA GLY A 63 9.54 2.85 -0.66
C GLY A 63 8.59 2.51 0.49
N VAL A 64 7.34 2.15 0.19
CA VAL A 64 6.37 1.67 1.18
C VAL A 64 6.87 0.39 1.84
N GLY A 65 7.32 -0.59 1.05
CA GLY A 65 7.86 -1.85 1.57
C GLY A 65 9.05 -1.64 2.50
N GLU A 66 9.96 -0.73 2.15
CA GLU A 66 11.09 -0.38 3.00
C GLU A 66 10.66 0.30 4.31
N ALA A 67 9.67 1.20 4.25
CA ALA A 67 9.13 1.83 5.44
C ALA A 67 8.49 0.80 6.39
N LEU A 68 7.75 -0.17 5.87
CA LEU A 68 7.15 -1.24 6.66
C LEU A 68 8.20 -2.10 7.36
N ARG A 69 9.30 -2.44 6.68
CA ARG A 69 10.43 -3.19 7.27
C ARG A 69 11.13 -2.41 8.39
N LYS A 70 11.26 -1.09 8.22
CA LYS A 70 11.88 -0.20 9.22
C LYS A 70 10.96 0.12 10.41
N TRP A 71 9.65 0.09 10.18
CA TRP A 71 8.67 0.44 11.21
C TRP A 71 8.54 -0.66 12.25
N ASN A 72 8.66 -0.30 13.53
CA ASN A 72 8.58 -1.24 14.66
C ASN A 72 7.14 -1.67 15.02
N GLY A 73 6.22 -1.64 14.05
CA GLY A 73 4.83 -2.03 14.22
C GLY A 73 4.51 -3.36 13.56
N LYS A 74 3.23 -3.73 13.57
CA LYS A 74 2.76 -4.97 12.94
C LYS A 74 2.10 -4.68 11.60
N ARG A 75 2.46 -5.46 10.58
CA ARG A 75 1.88 -5.37 9.22
C ARG A 75 0.36 -5.51 9.23
N GLU A 76 -0.19 -6.40 10.06
CA GLU A 76 -1.65 -6.63 10.22
C GLU A 76 -2.43 -5.38 10.66
N HIS A 77 -1.76 -4.35 11.19
CA HIS A 77 -2.41 -3.09 11.58
C HIS A 77 -2.48 -2.07 10.45
N VAL A 78 -1.84 -2.32 9.30
CA VAL A 78 -1.77 -1.37 8.19
C VAL A 78 -2.63 -1.87 7.04
N PHE A 79 -3.54 -1.04 6.58
CA PHE A 79 -4.29 -1.22 5.36
C PHE A 79 -3.49 -0.63 4.20
N ILE A 80 -3.15 -1.43 3.19
CA ILE A 80 -2.34 -0.98 2.05
C ILE A 80 -3.16 -1.09 0.79
N VAL A 81 -3.18 -0.03 -0.01
CA VAL A 81 -3.82 -0.01 -1.32
C VAL A 81 -2.74 0.14 -2.38
N THR A 82 -2.74 -0.73 -3.38
CA THR A 82 -2.03 -0.53 -4.65
C THR A 82 -2.99 -0.65 -5.83
N LYS A 83 -2.54 -0.29 -7.02
CA LYS A 83 -3.39 -0.12 -8.22
C LYS A 83 -2.74 -0.82 -9.40
N LEU A 84 -3.55 -1.55 -10.17
CA LEU A 84 -3.15 -2.12 -11.45
C LEU A 84 -2.78 -0.98 -12.42
N ALA A 85 -1.61 -1.05 -13.04
CA ALA A 85 -1.21 -0.05 -14.01
C ALA A 85 -1.93 -0.24 -15.36
N ASN A 86 -2.23 0.87 -16.04
CA ASN A 86 -3.00 0.92 -17.29
C ASN A 86 -2.58 -0.11 -18.38
N PRO A 87 -1.29 -0.43 -18.58
CA PRO A 87 -0.90 -1.41 -19.59
C PRO A 87 -1.37 -2.85 -19.32
N HIS A 88 -1.74 -3.17 -18.08
CA HIS A 88 -1.97 -4.55 -17.61
C HIS A 88 -3.44 -4.91 -17.44
N HIS A 89 -4.35 -4.21 -18.13
CA HIS A 89 -5.80 -4.47 -18.04
C HIS A 89 -6.28 -5.74 -18.76
N LYS A 90 -5.42 -6.40 -19.55
CA LYS A 90 -5.78 -7.70 -20.12
C LYS A 90 -5.86 -8.72 -18.99
N PRO A 91 -6.90 -9.58 -18.94
CA PRO A 91 -7.04 -10.57 -17.86
C PRO A 91 -5.79 -11.45 -17.65
N THR A 92 -5.08 -11.77 -18.73
CA THR A 92 -3.84 -12.58 -18.69
C THR A 92 -2.66 -11.88 -18.03
N ASP A 93 -2.72 -10.56 -17.87
CA ASP A 93 -1.60 -9.74 -17.41
C ASP A 93 -1.77 -9.34 -15.93
N VAL A 94 -2.99 -9.49 -15.38
CA VAL A 94 -3.34 -9.02 -14.03
C VAL A 94 -2.56 -9.75 -12.94
N GLU A 95 -2.47 -11.08 -13.03
CA GLU A 95 -1.78 -11.90 -12.02
C GLU A 95 -0.31 -11.52 -11.92
N ALA A 96 0.40 -11.46 -13.06
CA ALA A 96 1.80 -11.05 -13.11
C ALA A 96 2.01 -9.60 -12.63
N ALA A 97 1.12 -8.67 -12.98
CA ALA A 97 1.22 -7.28 -12.54
C ALA A 97 1.02 -7.14 -11.01
N LEU A 98 0.16 -7.98 -10.45
CA LEU A 98 -0.01 -8.08 -9.02
C LEU A 98 1.22 -8.68 -8.32
N GLU A 99 1.75 -9.80 -8.80
CA GLU A 99 2.98 -10.39 -8.27
C GLU A 99 4.13 -9.37 -8.19
N LEU A 100 4.30 -8.56 -9.24
CA LEU A 100 5.29 -7.47 -9.24
C LEU A 100 5.04 -6.42 -8.15
N SER A 101 3.78 -6.06 -7.92
CA SER A 101 3.42 -5.08 -6.88
C SER A 101 3.66 -5.65 -5.48
N LEU A 102 3.33 -6.92 -5.27
CA LEU A 102 3.61 -7.65 -4.03
C LEU A 102 5.11 -7.77 -3.77
N GLU A 103 5.91 -8.10 -4.79
CA GLU A 103 7.37 -8.14 -4.72
C GLU A 103 7.95 -6.77 -4.34
N ASN A 104 7.50 -5.69 -5.00
CA ASN A 104 7.94 -4.33 -4.67
C ASN A 104 7.64 -3.96 -3.21
N LEU A 105 6.44 -4.30 -2.74
CA LEU A 105 6.01 -4.06 -1.36
C LEU A 105 6.68 -5.00 -0.34
N GLY A 106 7.22 -6.13 -0.80
CA GLY A 106 7.72 -7.21 0.06
C GLY A 106 6.59 -7.88 0.86
N LEU A 107 5.45 -8.14 0.21
CA LEU A 107 4.25 -8.75 0.79
C LEU A 107 3.88 -10.04 0.06
N ASP A 108 3.13 -10.91 0.72
CA ASP A 108 2.69 -12.18 0.14
C ASP A 108 1.17 -12.19 -0.13
N TYR A 109 0.76 -12.99 -1.12
CA TYR A 109 -0.65 -13.16 -1.56
C TYR A 109 -1.57 -13.82 -0.48
N GLY A 110 -1.03 -14.17 0.70
CA GLY A 110 -1.69 -14.89 1.79
C GLY A 110 -2.50 -14.01 2.78
N GLU A 111 -2.43 -14.29 4.10
CA GLU A 111 -3.19 -13.62 5.19
C GLU A 111 -3.19 -12.08 5.17
N GLU A 112 -2.35 -11.47 4.34
CA GLU A 112 -2.20 -10.03 4.13
C GLU A 112 -3.17 -9.43 3.09
N MET A 113 -3.83 -10.26 2.26
CA MET A 113 -4.78 -9.81 1.22
C MET A 113 -6.16 -9.37 1.74
N ASP A 114 -6.52 -9.67 3.00
CA ASP A 114 -7.72 -9.09 3.62
C ASP A 114 -7.66 -7.54 3.66
N THR A 115 -6.44 -6.99 3.52
CA THR A 115 -6.14 -5.56 3.51
C THR A 115 -5.77 -4.97 2.14
N LEU A 116 -5.57 -5.79 1.10
CA LEU A 116 -5.32 -5.34 -0.28
C LEU A 116 -6.61 -5.54 -1.09
N LYS A 117 -7.52 -4.56 -1.02
CA LYS A 117 -8.77 -4.62 -1.78
C LYS A 117 -8.64 -3.84 -3.08
N TYR A 118 -8.64 -4.56 -4.20
CA TYR A 118 -8.74 -3.97 -5.54
C TYR A 118 -10.06 -3.21 -5.67
N THR A 119 -9.98 -1.94 -6.04
CA THR A 119 -11.09 -1.16 -6.61
C THR A 119 -10.92 -1.03 -8.10
#